data_AF-A0A951ZHH9-F1
#
_entry.id   AF-A0A951ZHH9-F1
#
_cell.length_a   1.000
_cell.length_b   1.000
_cell.length_c   1.000
_cell.angle_alpha   90.00
_cell.angle_beta   90.00
_cell.angle_gamma   90.00
#
_symmetry.space_group_name_H-M   'P 1'
#
loop_
_entity.id
_entity.type
_entity.pdbx_description
1 polymer ?
#
loop_
_entity_poly.entity_id
_entity_poly.type
_entity_poly.pdbx_seq_one_letter_code
_entity_poly.pdbx_strand_id
1 'polypeptide(L)'
;YNMMNSTELFATAQAKPHATVTLRAGAHRLDLTEGGDLWYLGGGAFDSRVFGFVGRPAGGATSLARVVDLSMVWQPNARLAIELYGASAHGGDAMQTVYAGARDARFVYLEANVSR
;
A
#
# COMPACT_ATOMS: atom_id res chain seq x y z
N TYR A 1 -4.68 0.69 5.57
CA TYR A 1 -5.54 -0.49 5.45
C TYR A 1 -6.40 -0.60 6.68
N ASN A 2 -7.71 -0.58 6.53
CA ASN A 2 -8.63 -1.14 7.52
C ASN A 2 -8.81 -2.62 7.16
N MET A 3 -8.63 -3.55 8.09
CA MET A 3 -8.79 -4.99 7.81
C MET A 3 -10.27 -5.40 7.70
N MET A 4 -11.11 -4.53 7.15
CA MET A 4 -12.54 -4.76 6.98
C MET A 4 -12.79 -5.29 5.57
N ASN A 5 -13.35 -6.49 5.49
CA ASN A 5 -13.60 -7.21 4.23
C ASN A 5 -12.35 -7.30 3.33
N SER A 6 -11.15 -7.46 3.90
CA SER A 6 -9.91 -7.55 3.14
C SER A 6 -9.05 -8.71 3.62
N THR A 7 -8.49 -9.46 2.67
CA THR A 7 -7.50 -10.50 2.90
C THR A 7 -6.21 -10.16 2.15
N GLU A 8 -5.08 -10.44 2.77
CA GLU A 8 -3.76 -10.20 2.18
C GLU A 8 -2.88 -11.45 2.25
N LEU A 9 -2.25 -11.77 1.13
CA LEU A 9 -1.11 -12.69 1.07
C LEU A 9 0.13 -11.88 0.69
N PHE A 10 1.18 -11.98 1.50
CA PHE A 10 2.40 -11.21 1.28
C PHE A 10 3.66 -12.05 1.45
N ALA A 11 4.73 -11.60 0.80
CA ALA A 11 6.09 -12.08 0.97
C ALA A 11 7.04 -10.89 0.99
N THR A 12 7.96 -10.88 1.95
CA THR A 12 8.96 -9.81 2.10
C THR A 12 10.35 -10.39 2.20
N ALA A 13 11.31 -9.74 1.54
CA ALA A 13 12.72 -10.03 1.66
C ALA A 13 13.46 -8.79 2.18
N GLN A 14 14.43 -9.01 3.07
CA GLN A 14 15.25 -7.93 3.63
C GLN A 14 16.73 -8.33 3.60
N ALA A 15 17.58 -7.39 3.21
CA ALA A 15 19.02 -7.57 3.16
C ALA A 15 19.74 -6.36 3.77
N LYS A 16 20.95 -6.61 4.29
CA LYS A 16 21.87 -5.57 4.77
C LYS A 16 23.20 -5.72 4.03
N PRO A 17 23.30 -5.19 2.79
CA PRO A 17 24.52 -5.33 2.00
C PRO A 17 25.70 -4.53 2.58
N HIS A 18 25.44 -3.55 3.45
CA HIS A 18 26.43 -2.76 4.16
C HIS A 18 25.93 -2.48 5.59
N ALA A 19 26.83 -2.18 6.53
CA ALA A 19 26.48 -1.93 7.94
C ALA A 19 25.48 -0.76 8.12
N THR A 20 25.46 0.17 7.16
CA THR A 20 24.63 1.38 7.17
C THR A 20 23.51 1.36 6.13
N VAL A 21 23.31 0.26 5.41
CA VAL A 21 22.31 0.16 4.34
C VAL A 21 21.39 -1.03 4.61
N THR A 22 20.09 -0.78 4.61
CA THR A 22 19.06 -1.82 4.65
C THR A 22 18.23 -1.74 3.38
N LEU A 23 18.06 -2.86 2.69
CA LEU A 23 17.17 -3.00 1.55
C LEU A 23 16.01 -3.90 1.94
N ARG A 24 14.79 -3.54 1.52
CA ARG A 24 13.60 -4.38 1.67
C ARG A 24 12.84 -4.41 0.36
N ALA A 25 12.36 -5.58 -0.03
CA ALA A 25 11.43 -5.75 -1.13
C ALA A 25 10.18 -6.47 -0.62
N GLY A 26 9.03 -6.09 -1.16
CA GLY A 26 7.72 -6.66 -0.82
C GLY A 26 6.94 -7.05 -2.07
N ALA A 27 6.19 -8.13 -1.94
CA ALA A 27 5.17 -8.52 -2.89
C ALA A 27 3.88 -8.86 -2.14
N HIS A 28 2.78 -8.26 -2.57
CA HIS A 28 1.50 -8.29 -1.88
C HIS A 28 0.39 -8.62 -2.86
N ARG A 29 -0.52 -9.49 -2.44
CA ARG A 29 -1.79 -9.77 -3.11
C ARG A 29 -2.91 -9.42 -2.16
N LEU A 30 -3.76 -8.51 -2.60
CA LEU A 30 -4.91 -8.00 -1.87
C LEU A 30 -6.19 -8.50 -2.54
N ASP A 31 -7.07 -9.10 -1.75
CA ASP A 31 -8.39 -9.55 -2.16
C ASP A 31 -9.44 -9.07 -1.14
N LEU A 32 -10.70 -8.93 -1.56
CA LEU A 32 -11.84 -8.85 -0.65
C LEU A 32 -12.16 -10.24 -0.12
N THR A 33 -12.53 -10.31 1.15
CA THR A 33 -12.94 -11.57 1.77
C THR A 33 -14.28 -12.05 1.20
N GLU A 34 -15.19 -11.13 0.95
CA GLU A 34 -16.51 -11.37 0.36
C GLU A 34 -16.81 -10.31 -0.73
N GLY A 35 -17.02 -10.75 -1.97
CA GLY A 35 -17.26 -9.85 -3.11
C GLY A 35 -18.66 -9.22 -3.14
N GLY A 36 -19.60 -9.77 -2.36
CA GLY A 36 -20.95 -9.22 -2.18
C GLY A 36 -21.01 -8.07 -1.16
N ASP A 37 -20.00 -7.92 -0.32
CA ASP A 37 -19.84 -6.80 0.60
C ASP A 37 -19.00 -5.67 -0.04
N LEU A 38 -18.95 -4.51 0.59
CA LEU A 38 -18.24 -3.33 0.11
C LEU A 38 -16.73 -3.46 0.33
N TRP A 39 -15.97 -2.82 -0.54
CA TRP A 39 -14.58 -2.45 -0.24
C TRP A 39 -14.58 -1.18 0.60
N TYR A 40 -14.12 -1.29 1.84
CA TYR A 40 -14.03 -0.14 2.75
C TYR A 40 -12.67 0.54 2.64
N LEU A 41 -12.66 1.87 2.57
CA LEU A 41 -11.47 2.70 2.59
C LEU A 41 -11.71 3.92 3.50
N GLY A 42 -10.63 4.58 3.93
CA GLY A 42 -10.74 5.79 4.76
C GLY A 42 -11.49 6.90 4.04
N GLY A 43 -12.49 7.51 4.69
CA GLY A 43 -13.31 8.58 4.14
C GLY A 43 -12.59 9.93 4.00
N GLY A 44 -11.38 10.04 4.55
CA GLY A 44 -10.60 11.28 4.60
C GLY A 44 -10.93 12.13 5.83
N ALA A 45 -9.94 12.87 6.33
CA ALA A 45 -10.03 13.61 7.59
C ALA A 45 -10.99 14.82 7.56
N PHE A 46 -11.46 15.23 6.38
CA PHE A 46 -12.24 16.46 6.18
C PHE A 46 -13.61 16.24 5.52
N ASP A 47 -14.05 15.00 5.29
CA ASP A 47 -15.40 14.75 4.79
C ASP A 47 -16.36 14.49 5.97
N SER A 48 -17.15 15.50 6.32
CA SER A 48 -18.11 15.45 7.43
C SER A 48 -19.35 14.59 7.16
N ARG A 49 -19.49 14.04 5.95
CA ARG A 49 -20.64 13.22 5.56
C ARG A 49 -20.39 11.72 5.76
N VAL A 50 -19.16 11.33 6.11
CA VAL A 50 -18.76 9.93 6.31
C VAL A 50 -18.14 9.75 7.69
N PHE A 51 -18.53 8.68 8.38
CA PHE A 51 -18.01 8.35 9.72
C PHE A 51 -16.65 7.65 9.61
N GLY A 52 -15.66 8.35 9.05
CA GLY A 52 -14.28 7.87 8.93
C GLY A 52 -14.01 6.84 7.83
N PHE A 53 -15.05 6.19 7.28
CA PHE A 53 -14.92 5.23 6.18
C PHE A 53 -15.93 5.48 5.06
N VAL A 54 -15.52 5.15 3.83
CA VAL A 54 -16.39 5.09 2.65
C VAL A 54 -16.31 3.68 2.06
N GLY A 55 -17.47 3.12 1.71
CA GLY A 55 -17.58 1.82 1.06
C GLY A 55 -17.78 1.97 -0.45
N ARG A 56 -17.14 1.11 -1.24
CA ARG A 56 -17.31 1.06 -2.69
C ARG A 56 -17.74 -0.34 -3.12
N PRO A 57 -18.81 -0.47 -3.93
CA PRO A 57 -19.28 -1.77 -4.36
C PRO A 57 -18.31 -2.39 -5.36
N ALA A 58 -17.88 -3.62 -5.10
CA ALA A 58 -16.97 -4.38 -5.99
C ALA A 58 -17.72 -5.21 -7.05
N GLY A 59 -19.06 -5.30 -6.95
CA GLY A 59 -19.90 -5.99 -7.93
C GLY A 59 -19.71 -7.51 -7.96
N GLY A 60 -19.37 -8.14 -6.82
CA GLY A 60 -19.10 -9.57 -6.73
C GLY A 60 -17.63 -9.95 -6.95
N ALA A 61 -16.80 -9.05 -7.48
CA ALA A 61 -15.37 -9.29 -7.67
C ALA A 61 -14.62 -9.23 -6.34
N THR A 62 -13.61 -10.09 -6.17
CA THR A 62 -12.78 -10.12 -4.95
C THR A 62 -11.36 -9.64 -5.19
N SER A 63 -10.80 -9.76 -6.39
CA SER A 63 -9.41 -9.33 -6.63
C SER A 63 -9.28 -7.80 -6.55
N LEU A 64 -8.55 -7.30 -5.54
CA LEU A 64 -8.34 -5.84 -5.34
C LEU A 64 -7.09 -5.36 -6.06
N ALA A 65 -5.92 -5.87 -5.68
CA ALA A 65 -4.66 -5.39 -6.24
C ALA A 65 -3.50 -6.36 -6.02
N ARG A 66 -2.49 -6.26 -6.89
CA ARG A 66 -1.16 -6.83 -6.67
C ARG A 66 -0.15 -5.71 -6.57
N VAL A 67 0.61 -5.68 -5.48
CA VAL A 67 1.60 -4.63 -5.21
C VAL A 67 2.98 -5.24 -5.14
N VAL A 68 3.95 -4.57 -5.77
CA VAL A 68 5.36 -4.82 -5.54
C VAL A 68 6.01 -3.53 -5.08
N ASP A 69 6.87 -3.62 -4.07
CA ASP A 69 7.56 -2.49 -3.51
C ASP A 69 9.03 -2.79 -3.21
N LEU A 70 9.81 -1.70 -3.17
CA LEU A 70 11.21 -1.71 -2.83
C LEU A 70 11.51 -0.50 -1.96
N SER A 71 12.27 -0.71 -0.89
CA SER A 71 12.77 0.36 -0.04
C SER A 71 14.26 0.21 0.26
N MET A 72 14.90 1.35 0.45
CA MET A 72 16.27 1.47 0.93
C MET A 72 16.29 2.46 2.08
N VAL A 73 16.86 2.04 3.21
CA VAL A 73 17.23 2.94 4.30
C VAL A 73 18.74 3.03 4.36
N TRP A 74 19.26 4.25 4.26
CA TRP A 74 20.67 4.56 4.45
C TRP A 74 20.86 5.39 5.72
N GLN A 75 21.63 4.85 6.67
CA GLN A 75 21.91 5.47 7.96
C GLN A 75 23.42 5.64 8.15
N PRO A 76 24.04 6.68 7.55
CA PRO A 76 25.48 6.87 7.57
C PRO A 76 26.04 7.12 8.98
N ASN A 77 25.22 7.64 9.89
CA ASN A 77 25.57 7.86 11.29
C ASN A 77 24.31 7.93 12.16
N ALA A 78 24.46 8.07 13.48
CA ALA A 78 23.34 8.10 14.42
C ALA A 78 22.40 9.32 14.28
N ARG A 79 22.80 10.35 13.52
CA ARG A 79 22.05 11.62 13.40
C ARG A 79 21.26 11.74 12.10
N LEU A 80 21.52 10.88 11.12
CA LEU A 80 20.92 10.96 9.80
C LEU A 80 20.44 9.58 9.34
N ALA A 81 19.17 9.50 8.95
CA ALA A 81 18.63 8.39 8.20
C ALA A 81 17.88 8.91 6.97
N ILE A 82 18.14 8.30 5.81
CA ILE A 82 17.46 8.61 4.55
C ILE A 82 16.72 7.35 4.11
N GLU A 83 15.43 7.48 3.80
CA GLU A 83 14.62 6.42 3.26
C GLU A 83 14.17 6.77 1.84
N LEU A 84 14.34 5.82 0.93
CA LEU A 84 13.77 5.83 -0.41
C LEU A 84 12.80 4.66 -0.52
N TYR A 85 11.60 4.91 -1.01
CA TYR A 85 10.59 3.88 -1.22
C TYR A 85 9.92 4.07 -2.57
N GLY A 86 9.65 2.96 -3.25
CA GLY A 86 8.86 2.93 -4.46
C GLY A 86 7.96 1.70 -4.52
N ALA A 87 6.74 1.87 -5.01
CA ALA A 87 5.78 0.80 -5.19
C ALA A 87 5.01 0.94 -6.51
N SER A 88 4.64 -0.20 -7.08
CA SER A 88 3.72 -0.31 -8.20
C SER A 88 2.58 -1.25 -7.81
N ALA A 89 1.35 -0.76 -7.92
CA ALA A 89 0.13 -1.52 -7.71
C ALA A 89 -0.58 -1.73 -9.03
N HIS A 90 -0.98 -2.98 -9.30
CA HIS A 90 -1.80 -3.35 -10.43
C HIS A 90 -3.20 -3.69 -9.94
N GLY A 91 -4.21 -2.97 -10.44
CA GLY A 91 -5.59 -3.15 -10.01
C GLY A 91 -6.19 -4.46 -10.51
N GLY A 92 -6.88 -5.17 -9.61
CA GLY A 92 -7.69 -6.35 -9.91
C GLY A 92 -9.08 -5.99 -10.41
N ASP A 93 -9.94 -6.99 -10.51
CA ASP A 93 -11.29 -6.84 -11.09
C ASP A 93 -12.21 -5.94 -10.25
N ALA A 94 -12.07 -5.96 -8.91
CA ALA A 94 -12.82 -5.08 -8.03
C ALA A 94 -12.48 -3.59 -8.29
N MET A 95 -11.24 -3.28 -8.70
CA MET A 95 -10.85 -1.91 -9.06
C MET A 95 -11.46 -1.45 -10.38
N GLN A 96 -11.71 -2.35 -11.32
CA GLN A 96 -12.34 -2.02 -12.60
C GLN A 96 -13.81 -1.64 -12.43
N THR A 97 -14.51 -2.31 -11.52
CA THR A 97 -15.89 -1.96 -11.16
C THR A 97 -15.96 -0.56 -10.54
N VAL A 98 -14.92 -0.18 -9.79
CA VAL A 98 -14.91 1.05 -8.99
C VAL A 98 -14.35 2.27 -9.75
N TYR A 99 -13.37 2.07 -10.63
CA TYR A 99 -12.71 3.14 -11.38
C TYR A 99 -12.84 2.89 -12.88
N ALA A 100 -13.51 3.80 -13.59
CA ALA A 100 -13.66 3.76 -15.05
C ALA A 100 -12.37 4.13 -15.83
N GLY A 101 -11.25 4.35 -15.14
CA GLY A 101 -10.00 4.85 -15.69
C GLY A 101 -8.80 3.94 -15.40
N ALA A 102 -7.63 4.53 -15.16
CA ALA A 102 -6.43 3.77 -14.82
C ALA A 102 -6.59 3.04 -13.47
N ARG A 103 -6.39 1.73 -13.48
CA ARG A 103 -6.46 0.85 -12.29
C ARG A 103 -5.09 0.59 -11.66
N ASP A 104 -4.02 0.98 -12.35
CA ASP A 104 -2.65 0.80 -11.90
C ASP A 104 -2.16 2.10 -11.27
N ALA A 105 -1.43 1.97 -10.17
CA ALA A 105 -0.90 3.10 -9.43
C ALA A 105 0.59 2.92 -9.17
N ARG A 106 1.32 4.03 -9.16
CA ARG A 106 2.73 4.08 -8.77
C ARG A 106 2.90 5.13 -7.70
N PHE A 107 3.71 4.81 -6.70
CA PHE A 107 3.99 5.72 -5.60
C PHE A 107 5.48 5.66 -5.27
N VAL A 108 6.09 6.83 -5.10
CA VAL A 108 7.50 6.97 -4.74
C VAL A 108 7.61 8.11 -3.74
N TYR A 109 8.44 7.93 -2.73
CA TYR A 109 8.84 9.01 -1.84
C TYR A 109 10.31 8.88 -1.43
N LEU A 110 10.86 10.02 -1.01
CA LEU A 110 12.14 10.11 -0.33
C LEU A 110 11.93 10.90 0.96
N GLU A 111 12.40 10.36 2.08
CA GLU A 111 12.33 10.97 3.40
C GLU A 111 13.72 11.07 4.03
N ALA A 112 13.96 12.12 4.81
CA ALA A 112 15.17 12.27 5.62
C ALA A 112 14.81 12.63 7.06
N ASN A 113 15.35 11.85 8.01
CA ASN A 113 15.22 12.08 9.44
C ASN A 113 16.55 12.58 10.01
N VAL A 114 16.50 13.73 10.70
CA VAL A 114 17.67 14.37 11.32
C VAL A 114 17.42 14.58 12.80
N SER A 115 18.24 13.96 13.65
CA SER A 115 18.20 14.16 15.11
C SER A 115 19.25 15.15 15.59
N ARG A 116 18.92 15.89 16.66
CA ARG A 116 19.79 16.90 17.29
C ARG A 116 20.73 16.27 18.30
#